data_AF-A0A2P2LVH8-F1
#
_entry.id   AF-A0A2P2LVH8-F1
#
_cell.length_a   1.000
_cell.length_b   1.000
_cell.length_c   1.000
_cell.angle_alpha   90.00
_cell.angle_beta   90.00
_cell.angle_gamma   90.00
#
_symmetry.space_group_name_H-M   'P 1'
#
loop_
_entity.id
_entity.type
_entity.pdbx_description
1 polymer ?
#
loop_
_entity_poly.entity_id
_entity_poly.type
_entity_poly.pdbx_seq_one_letter_code
_entity_poly.pdbx_strand_id
1 'polypeptide(L)'
;MSSYREVKSVVLHTLNQARFSVAVDSFLKTGQVPTLHEGNKREDIFSFPWLKDKPIVLGPRFKDAFQDPSAFLAIKPLFEKERYIVTYNPSKEKVYALFKDHAKSDDILKAAFHAHLLLRYIHLSSNGGSLTSKQHEQGHSNYVLSMGDLETRIAESCKMVSTLYGSFKIKAAEQGWRMSESLLNPGRARLVSIA
;
A
#
# COMPACT_ATOMS: atom_id res chain seq x y z
N MET A 1 -24.10 -19.27 13.51
CA MET A 1 -22.65 -19.38 13.24
C MET A 1 -22.27 -20.26 12.04
N SER A 2 -23.21 -20.95 11.36
CA SER A 2 -22.90 -21.85 10.22
C SER A 2 -22.34 -21.12 8.98
N SER A 3 -22.96 -19.99 8.60
CA SER A 3 -22.54 -19.19 7.43
C SER A 3 -21.11 -18.61 7.53
N TYR A 4 -20.61 -18.30 8.74
CA TYR A 4 -19.26 -17.74 8.93
C TYR A 4 -18.14 -18.74 8.58
N ARG A 5 -18.33 -20.02 8.93
CA ARG A 5 -17.37 -21.09 8.57
C ARG A 5 -17.41 -21.37 7.07
N GLU A 6 -18.60 -21.29 6.49
CA GLU A 6 -18.83 -21.53 5.07
C GLU A 6 -18.11 -20.49 4.20
N VAL A 7 -18.25 -19.19 4.50
CA VAL A 7 -17.52 -18.11 3.79
C VAL A 7 -16.00 -18.23 3.97
N LYS A 8 -15.50 -18.60 5.15
CA LYS A 8 -14.05 -18.81 5.37
C LYS A 8 -13.49 -20.10 4.76
N SER A 9 -14.34 -21.01 4.31
CA SER A 9 -13.91 -22.24 3.62
C SER A 9 -13.60 -22.01 2.14
N VAL A 10 -14.11 -20.91 1.56
CA VAL A 10 -13.83 -20.55 0.17
C VAL A 10 -12.44 -19.96 0.08
N VAL A 11 -11.54 -20.71 -0.55
CA VAL A 11 -10.17 -20.26 -0.83
C VAL A 11 -10.16 -19.52 -2.16
N LEU A 12 -10.10 -18.19 -2.10
CA LEU A 12 -10.01 -17.36 -3.29
C LEU A 12 -8.54 -17.13 -3.67
N HIS A 13 -8.26 -17.24 -4.98
CA HIS A 13 -6.92 -17.10 -5.55
C HIS A 13 -6.53 -15.65 -5.90
N THR A 14 -7.49 -14.72 -5.91
CA THR A 14 -7.27 -13.30 -6.25
C THR A 14 -6.80 -12.49 -5.06
N LEU A 15 -6.09 -11.39 -5.25
CA LEU A 15 -5.71 -10.49 -4.16
C LEU A 15 -6.69 -9.32 -4.09
N ASN A 16 -7.59 -9.34 -3.10
CA ASN A 16 -8.28 -8.11 -2.68
C ASN A 16 -7.37 -7.30 -1.75
N GLN A 17 -7.82 -6.11 -1.34
CA GLN A 17 -6.98 -5.19 -0.56
C GLN A 17 -6.48 -5.80 0.77
N ALA A 18 -7.32 -6.55 1.47
CA ALA A 18 -6.96 -7.13 2.76
C ALA A 18 -5.94 -8.28 2.59
N ARG A 19 -6.19 -9.21 1.66
CA ARG A 19 -5.26 -10.31 1.36
C ARG A 19 -3.93 -9.81 0.79
N PHE A 20 -3.98 -8.77 -0.04
CA PHE A 20 -2.78 -8.09 -0.53
C PHE A 20 -1.96 -7.50 0.61
N SER A 21 -2.58 -6.78 1.54
CA SER A 21 -1.88 -6.23 2.70
C SER A 21 -1.20 -7.31 3.54
N VAL A 22 -1.87 -8.44 3.77
CA VAL A 22 -1.30 -9.58 4.52
C VAL A 22 -0.11 -10.18 3.76
N ALA A 23 -0.22 -10.36 2.45
CA ALA A 23 0.82 -10.93 1.62
C ALA A 23 2.08 -10.04 1.59
N VAL A 24 1.89 -8.72 1.40
CA VAL A 24 3.00 -7.76 1.38
C VAL A 24 3.64 -7.64 2.75
N ASP A 25 2.87 -7.53 3.83
CA ASP A 25 3.44 -7.43 5.18
C ASP A 25 4.26 -8.67 5.57
N SER A 26 3.77 -9.87 5.25
CA SER A 26 4.53 -11.11 5.43
C SER A 26 5.82 -11.09 4.63
N PHE A 27 5.75 -10.75 3.34
CA PHE A 27 6.92 -10.71 2.47
C PHE A 27 7.96 -9.69 2.94
N LEU A 28 7.55 -8.49 3.37
CA LEU A 28 8.47 -7.48 3.88
C LEU A 28 9.08 -7.85 5.24
N LYS A 29 8.44 -8.72 6.03
CA LYS A 29 8.94 -9.18 7.33
C LYS A 29 9.85 -10.41 7.23
N THR A 30 9.49 -11.37 6.39
CA THR A 30 10.11 -12.72 6.38
C THR A 30 10.70 -13.10 5.04
N GLY A 31 10.49 -12.30 3.99
CA GLY A 31 10.79 -12.66 2.62
C GLY A 31 9.86 -13.72 2.03
N GLN A 32 8.80 -14.13 2.74
CA GLN A 32 7.87 -15.18 2.30
C GLN A 32 6.45 -14.64 2.12
N VAL A 33 5.78 -15.13 1.07
CA VAL A 33 4.36 -14.86 0.81
C VAL A 33 3.54 -15.99 1.44
N PRO A 34 2.45 -15.70 2.17
CA PRO A 34 1.58 -16.73 2.74
C PRO A 34 0.91 -17.56 1.65
N THR A 35 0.56 -18.80 1.99
CA THR A 35 -0.28 -19.64 1.13
C THR A 35 -1.67 -19.01 0.94
N LEU A 36 -2.42 -19.47 -0.07
CA LEU A 36 -3.83 -19.07 -0.23
C LEU A 36 -4.64 -19.29 1.06
N HIS A 37 -4.50 -20.45 1.70
CA HIS A 37 -5.26 -20.76 2.91
C HIS A 37 -4.91 -19.81 4.07
N GLU A 38 -3.62 -19.53 4.28
CA GLU A 38 -3.16 -18.60 5.32
C GLU A 38 -3.63 -17.17 5.04
N GLY A 39 -3.53 -16.69 3.81
CA GLY A 39 -3.96 -15.35 3.43
C GLY A 39 -5.48 -15.17 3.59
N ASN A 40 -6.29 -16.14 3.14
CA ASN A 40 -7.74 -16.11 3.32
C ASN A 40 -8.14 -16.18 4.82
N LYS A 41 -7.43 -16.96 5.64
CA LYS A 41 -7.70 -17.04 7.10
C LYS A 41 -7.38 -15.74 7.84
N ARG A 42 -6.31 -15.06 7.43
CA ARG A 42 -5.82 -13.79 8.01
C ARG A 42 -6.53 -12.56 7.43
N GLU A 43 -7.39 -12.73 6.43
CA GLU A 43 -8.18 -11.64 5.87
C GLU A 43 -9.13 -11.05 6.92
N ASP A 44 -9.10 -9.73 7.06
CA ASP A 44 -10.06 -8.99 7.87
C ASP A 44 -11.31 -8.63 7.04
N ILE A 45 -12.26 -9.57 6.98
CA ILE A 45 -13.48 -9.48 6.17
C ILE A 45 -14.55 -8.60 6.84
N PHE A 46 -14.50 -8.44 8.17
CA PHE A 46 -15.50 -7.71 8.96
C PHE A 46 -14.85 -6.59 9.77
N SER A 47 -14.27 -5.62 9.07
CA SER A 47 -14.09 -4.30 9.64
C SER A 47 -15.37 -3.49 9.38
N PHE A 48 -16.03 -3.02 10.45
CA PHE A 48 -17.14 -2.08 10.28
C PHE A 48 -16.65 -0.88 9.46
N PRO A 49 -17.34 -0.49 8.38
CA PRO A 49 -16.86 0.55 7.44
C PRO A 49 -16.51 1.88 8.11
N TRP A 50 -17.13 2.18 9.24
CA TRP A 50 -16.96 3.41 10.03
C TRP A 50 -15.73 3.40 10.95
N LEU A 51 -15.16 2.23 11.26
CA LEU A 51 -14.15 2.05 12.31
C LEU A 51 -12.70 1.98 11.82
N LYS A 52 -12.44 1.86 10.51
CA LYS A 52 -11.06 1.78 10.00
C LYS A 52 -10.78 2.81 8.95
N ASP A 53 -10.11 3.87 9.38
CA ASP A 53 -9.41 4.72 8.46
C ASP A 53 -8.26 3.91 7.82
N LYS A 54 -8.29 3.73 6.49
CA LYS A 54 -7.28 2.95 5.80
C LYS A 54 -6.04 3.82 5.60
N PRO A 55 -4.85 3.40 6.08
CA PRO A 55 -3.64 4.20 5.97
C PRO A 55 -3.11 4.29 4.52
N ILE A 56 -3.66 3.50 3.60
CA ILE A 56 -3.31 3.49 2.17
C ILE A 56 -4.55 3.75 1.34
N VAL A 57 -4.47 4.74 0.46
CA VAL A 57 -5.54 5.12 -0.47
C VAL A 57 -5.05 4.97 -1.91
N LEU A 58 -5.75 4.14 -2.70
CA LEU A 58 -5.44 3.89 -4.10
C LEU A 58 -6.39 4.68 -5.01
N GLY A 59 -5.85 5.42 -5.97
CA GLY A 59 -6.61 6.24 -6.92
C GLY A 59 -7.38 7.42 -6.29
N PRO A 60 -6.79 8.16 -5.33
CA PRO A 60 -7.41 9.37 -4.79
C PRO A 60 -7.48 10.49 -5.82
N ARG A 61 -8.25 11.56 -5.56
CA ARG A 61 -8.08 12.80 -6.32
C ARG A 61 -6.76 13.46 -5.94
N PHE A 62 -6.18 14.22 -6.85
CA PHE A 62 -4.89 14.90 -6.62
C PHE A 62 -4.85 15.71 -5.32
N LYS A 63 -5.88 16.55 -5.09
CA LYS A 63 -6.03 17.37 -3.87
C LYS A 63 -6.14 16.58 -2.56
N ASP A 64 -6.50 15.30 -2.64
CA ASP A 64 -6.60 14.47 -1.45
C ASP A 64 -5.19 14.02 -1.01
N ALA A 65 -4.26 13.85 -1.96
CA ALA A 65 -2.88 13.43 -1.74
C ALA A 65 -1.92 14.61 -1.49
N PHE A 66 -1.97 15.65 -2.31
CA PHE A 66 -1.06 16.81 -2.23
C PHE A 66 -1.79 18.05 -1.70
N GLN A 67 -1.17 18.73 -0.75
CA GLN A 67 -1.61 20.05 -0.26
C GLN A 67 -1.01 21.19 -1.10
N ASP A 68 0.22 21.00 -1.59
CA ASP A 68 0.96 21.99 -2.33
C ASP A 68 1.54 21.38 -3.63
N PRO A 69 1.45 22.07 -4.78
CA PRO A 69 1.98 21.57 -6.05
C PRO A 69 3.50 21.34 -6.05
N SER A 70 4.29 22.06 -5.24
CA SER A 70 5.75 21.88 -5.22
C SER A 70 6.15 20.48 -4.71
N ALA A 71 5.40 19.93 -3.76
CA ALA A 71 5.60 18.57 -3.27
C ALA A 71 5.37 17.51 -4.36
N PHE A 72 4.43 17.76 -5.26
CA PHE A 72 4.25 16.91 -6.43
C PHE A 72 5.41 17.06 -7.41
N LEU A 73 5.82 18.29 -7.72
CA LEU A 73 6.91 18.57 -8.66
C LEU A 73 8.25 17.98 -8.20
N ALA A 74 8.54 18.00 -6.90
CA ALA A 74 9.76 17.45 -6.32
C ALA A 74 9.88 15.93 -6.55
N ILE A 75 8.79 15.17 -6.34
CA ILE A 75 8.84 13.71 -6.44
C ILE A 75 8.48 13.17 -7.81
N LYS A 76 7.81 13.96 -8.67
CA LYS A 76 7.36 13.52 -10.01
C LYS A 76 8.50 12.88 -10.85
N PRO A 77 9.73 13.42 -10.88
CA PRO A 77 10.85 12.80 -11.63
C PRO A 77 11.19 11.38 -11.16
N LEU A 78 11.00 11.08 -9.87
CA LEU A 78 11.28 9.75 -9.30
C LEU A 78 10.40 8.64 -9.90
N PHE A 79 9.27 9.01 -10.50
CA PHE A 79 8.26 8.09 -11.03
C PHE A 79 8.16 8.13 -12.56
N GLU A 80 9.12 8.71 -13.29
CA GLU A 80 9.03 8.83 -14.76
C GLU A 80 8.75 7.51 -15.47
N LYS A 81 9.43 6.44 -15.03
CA LYS A 81 9.30 5.08 -15.59
C LYS A 81 8.06 4.32 -15.12
N GLU A 82 7.31 4.87 -14.17
CA GLU A 82 6.15 4.23 -13.55
C GLU A 82 4.84 4.81 -14.08
N ARG A 83 3.76 4.02 -14.10
CA ARG A 83 2.40 4.51 -14.42
C ARG A 83 1.63 4.98 -13.18
N TYR A 84 2.33 5.26 -12.09
CA TYR A 84 1.75 5.72 -10.83
C TYR A 84 2.73 6.64 -10.10
N ILE A 85 2.24 7.34 -9.06
CA ILE A 85 3.03 8.13 -8.10
C ILE A 85 2.57 7.74 -6.69
N VAL A 86 3.51 7.53 -5.78
CA VAL A 86 3.23 7.29 -4.37
C VAL A 86 3.77 8.45 -3.53
N THR A 87 2.95 8.92 -2.58
CA THR A 87 3.32 9.98 -1.65
C THR A 87 2.70 9.73 -0.27
N TYR A 88 3.15 10.47 0.74
CA TYR A 88 2.57 10.49 2.08
C TYR A 88 2.09 11.89 2.41
N ASN A 89 0.90 12.00 2.99
CA ASN A 89 0.36 13.25 3.51
C ASN A 89 0.46 13.25 5.03
N PRO A 90 1.41 14.01 5.63
CA PRO A 90 1.59 14.03 7.08
C PRO A 90 0.36 14.47 7.85
N SER A 91 -0.40 15.46 7.33
CA SER A 91 -1.60 15.96 8.02
C SER A 91 -2.76 14.97 8.04
N LYS A 92 -2.77 13.98 7.15
CA LYS A 92 -3.80 12.93 7.09
C LYS A 92 -3.28 11.56 7.51
N GLU A 93 -1.99 11.47 7.85
CA GLU A 93 -1.28 10.24 8.21
C GLU A 93 -1.54 9.08 7.23
N LYS A 94 -1.55 9.39 5.93
CA LYS A 94 -1.91 8.43 4.87
C LYS A 94 -0.93 8.44 3.73
N VAL A 95 -0.70 7.24 3.19
CA VAL A 95 -0.01 7.02 1.94
C VAL A 95 -1.03 6.96 0.80
N TYR A 96 -0.73 7.66 -0.29
CA TYR A 96 -1.58 7.80 -1.46
C TYR A 96 -0.86 7.26 -2.70
N ALA A 97 -1.53 6.42 -3.47
CA ALA A 97 -1.07 5.96 -4.76
C ALA A 97 -1.96 6.55 -5.87
N LEU A 98 -1.43 7.52 -6.61
CA LEU A 98 -2.10 8.14 -7.75
C LEU A 98 -1.70 7.41 -9.03
N PHE A 99 -2.64 7.27 -9.97
CA PHE A 99 -2.40 6.54 -11.23
C PHE A 99 -2.32 7.52 -12.40
N LYS A 100 -1.30 7.40 -13.24
CA LYS A 100 -1.22 8.07 -14.56
C LYS A 100 -2.14 7.35 -15.53
N ASP A 101 -2.55 8.00 -16.62
CA ASP A 101 -3.64 7.54 -17.50
C ASP A 101 -3.72 6.03 -17.75
N HIS A 102 -3.22 5.45 -18.82
CA HIS A 102 -3.29 4.00 -19.10
C HIS A 102 -2.57 3.04 -18.11
N ALA A 103 -2.64 3.24 -16.78
CA ALA A 103 -2.17 2.30 -15.77
C ALA A 103 -2.95 0.97 -15.84
N LYS A 104 -2.22 -0.14 -15.89
CA LYS A 104 -2.75 -1.50 -15.97
C LYS A 104 -2.80 -2.16 -14.58
N SER A 105 -3.34 -3.37 -14.49
CA SER A 105 -3.44 -4.13 -13.25
C SER A 105 -2.08 -4.32 -12.53
N ASP A 106 -1.00 -4.58 -13.27
CA ASP A 106 0.34 -4.70 -12.68
C ASP A 106 0.85 -3.37 -12.11
N ASP A 107 0.56 -2.24 -12.75
CA ASP A 107 0.91 -0.92 -12.23
C ASP A 107 0.17 -0.63 -10.91
N ILE A 108 -1.10 -1.03 -10.82
CA ILE A 108 -1.92 -0.87 -9.61
C ILE A 108 -1.36 -1.73 -8.47
N LEU A 109 -0.99 -2.99 -8.76
CA LEU A 109 -0.36 -3.87 -7.78
C LEU A 109 1.00 -3.34 -7.31
N LYS A 110 1.82 -2.86 -8.25
CA LYS A 110 3.14 -2.28 -7.93
C LYS A 110 2.99 -1.02 -7.08
N ALA A 111 2.04 -0.15 -7.40
CA ALA A 111 1.74 1.04 -6.61
C ALA A 111 1.25 0.70 -5.21
N ALA A 112 0.40 -0.31 -5.07
CA ALA A 112 -0.06 -0.78 -3.77
C ALA A 112 1.08 -1.38 -2.95
N PHE A 113 1.95 -2.19 -3.56
CA PHE A 113 3.16 -2.71 -2.92
C PHE A 113 4.06 -1.57 -2.43
N HIS A 114 4.31 -0.58 -3.30
CA HIS A 114 5.08 0.61 -2.97
C HIS A 114 4.46 1.37 -1.79
N ALA A 115 3.14 1.58 -1.80
CA ALA A 115 2.45 2.27 -0.71
C ALA A 115 2.61 1.55 0.65
N HIS A 116 2.51 0.22 0.67
CA HIS A 116 2.77 -0.58 1.88
C HIS A 116 4.21 -0.46 2.37
N LEU A 117 5.17 -0.48 1.44
CA LEU A 117 6.57 -0.32 1.78
C LEU A 117 6.85 1.06 2.39
N LEU A 118 6.37 2.13 1.75
CA LEU A 118 6.54 3.50 2.23
C LEU A 118 5.89 3.69 3.60
N LEU A 119 4.66 3.20 3.79
CA LEU A 119 3.97 3.26 5.07
C LEU A 119 4.79 2.59 6.19
N ARG A 120 5.30 1.38 5.92
CA ARG A 120 6.16 0.66 6.88
C ARG A 120 7.40 1.46 7.22
N TYR A 121 8.02 2.08 6.22
CA TYR A 121 9.26 2.83 6.39
C TYR A 121 9.06 4.11 7.22
N ILE A 122 7.94 4.81 7.00
CA ILE A 122 7.52 5.96 7.81
C ILE A 122 7.26 5.53 9.26
N HIS A 123 6.52 4.44 9.49
CA HIS A 123 6.24 3.96 10.84
C HIS A 123 7.47 3.46 11.59
N LEU A 124 8.41 2.78 10.92
CA LEU A 124 9.66 2.33 11.55
C LEU A 124 10.52 3.51 12.00
N SER A 125 10.48 4.62 11.25
CA SER A 125 11.21 5.84 11.59
C SER A 125 10.57 6.59 12.76
N SER A 126 9.25 6.51 12.91
CA SER A 126 8.51 7.06 14.06
C SER A 126 8.64 6.19 15.32
N ASN A 127 8.71 4.86 15.17
CA ASN A 127 8.73 3.90 16.28
C ASN A 127 10.15 3.43 16.64
N GLY A 128 11.12 4.33 16.66
CA GLY A 128 12.43 4.09 17.31
C GLY A 128 12.34 3.65 18.79
N GLY A 129 11.14 3.61 19.37
CA GLY A 129 10.82 2.87 20.59
C GLY A 129 9.55 2.03 20.44
N SER A 130 9.64 0.75 20.78
CA SER A 130 8.55 -0.21 21.08
C SER A 130 7.79 -0.85 19.90
N LEU A 131 8.21 -2.09 19.60
CA LEU A 131 7.40 -3.13 18.96
C LEU A 131 6.59 -3.87 20.03
N THR A 132 5.41 -3.38 20.42
CA THR A 132 4.39 -4.26 21.01
C THR A 132 2.99 -3.78 20.63
N SER A 133 2.19 -4.72 20.14
CA SER A 133 0.77 -4.55 19.85
C SER A 133 -0.02 -4.31 21.14
N LYS A 134 -0.79 -3.22 21.21
CA LYS A 134 -2.20 -3.20 21.65
C LYS A 134 -2.76 -1.77 21.64
N GLN A 135 -3.97 -1.67 21.08
CA GLN A 135 -5.08 -0.78 21.44
C GLN A 135 -4.80 0.73 21.55
N HIS A 136 -5.35 1.46 20.57
CA HIS A 136 -6.21 2.63 20.78
C HIS A 136 -5.84 3.54 21.97
N GLU A 137 -4.72 4.25 21.88
CA GLU A 137 -4.56 5.49 22.65
C GLU A 137 -3.97 6.60 21.78
N GLN A 138 -4.67 7.72 21.85
CA GLN A 138 -4.47 8.96 21.13
C GLN A 138 -3.16 9.61 21.58
N GLY A 139 -2.05 9.21 20.96
CA GLY A 139 -0.76 9.88 21.11
C GLY A 139 -0.34 10.43 19.76
N HIS A 140 -0.70 11.68 19.47
CA HIS A 140 -0.15 12.39 18.32
C HIS A 140 1.37 12.48 18.49
N SER A 141 2.09 11.60 17.78
CA SER A 141 3.53 11.72 17.62
C SER A 141 3.80 13.04 16.89
N ASN A 142 4.35 14.03 17.59
CA ASN A 142 4.78 15.33 17.02
C ASN A 142 6.03 15.17 16.13
N TYR A 143 6.13 14.08 15.37
CA TYR A 143 7.19 13.91 14.39
C TYR A 143 6.82 14.71 13.14
N VAL A 144 7.31 15.95 13.09
CA VAL A 144 7.20 16.80 11.89
C VAL A 144 8.20 16.26 10.87
N LEU A 145 7.73 15.38 9.97
CA LEU A 145 8.47 14.98 8.78
C LEU A 145 8.71 16.22 7.91
N SER A 146 9.98 16.62 7.77
CA SER A 146 10.35 17.66 6.80
C SER A 146 10.06 17.19 5.38
N MET A 147 9.81 18.15 4.48
CA MET A 147 9.61 17.89 3.06
C MET A 147 10.83 17.18 2.42
N GLY A 148 12.04 17.60 2.78
CA GLY A 148 13.27 16.97 2.29
C GLY A 148 13.48 15.54 2.80
N ASP A 149 13.08 15.27 4.05
CA ASP A 149 13.09 13.92 4.60
C ASP A 149 12.09 13.04 3.86
N LEU A 150 10.88 13.54 3.60
CA LEU A 150 9.86 12.82 2.87
C LEU A 150 10.31 12.48 1.44
N GLU A 151 10.89 13.42 0.71
CA GLU A 151 11.44 13.18 -0.62
C GLU A 151 12.50 12.07 -0.61
N THR A 152 13.41 12.11 0.36
CA THR A 152 14.45 11.10 0.55
C THR A 152 13.84 9.72 0.80
N ARG A 153 12.85 9.63 1.70
CA ARG A 153 12.13 8.38 2.01
C ARG A 153 11.41 7.83 0.78
N ILE A 154 10.80 8.69 -0.03
CA ILE A 154 10.15 8.30 -1.29
C ILE A 154 11.20 7.76 -2.27
N ALA A 155 12.31 8.47 -2.47
CA ALA A 155 13.39 8.04 -3.35
C ALA A 155 13.99 6.67 -2.94
N GLU A 156 14.19 6.44 -1.64
CA GLU A 156 14.63 5.16 -1.09
C GLU A 156 13.60 4.05 -1.34
N SER A 157 12.31 4.34 -1.13
CA SER A 157 11.24 3.38 -1.40
C SER A 157 11.14 3.04 -2.89
N CYS A 158 11.39 3.98 -3.81
CA CYS A 158 11.50 3.69 -5.24
C CYS A 158 12.61 2.66 -5.54
N LYS A 159 13.80 2.84 -4.95
CA LYS A 159 14.92 1.90 -5.11
C LYS A 159 14.56 0.51 -4.60
N MET A 160 13.97 0.43 -3.40
CA MET A 160 13.54 -0.84 -2.81
C MET A 160 12.45 -1.54 -3.62
N VAL A 161 11.47 -0.81 -4.17
CA VAL A 161 10.44 -1.40 -5.03
C VAL A 161 11.05 -2.00 -6.30
N SER A 162 12.05 -1.33 -6.88
CA SER A 162 12.73 -1.82 -8.08
C SER A 162 13.43 -3.18 -7.86
N THR A 163 13.87 -3.47 -6.64
CA THR A 163 14.53 -4.74 -6.30
C THR A 163 13.57 -5.81 -5.75
N LEU A 164 12.55 -5.40 -5.00
CA LEU A 164 11.70 -6.32 -4.25
C LEU A 164 10.43 -6.76 -4.99
N TYR A 165 9.85 -5.90 -5.84
CA TYR A 165 8.53 -6.17 -6.42
C TYR A 165 8.54 -7.41 -7.33
N GLY A 166 9.60 -7.60 -8.12
CA GLY A 166 9.75 -8.79 -8.97
C GLY A 166 9.74 -10.08 -8.16
N SER A 167 10.55 -10.14 -7.10
CA SER A 167 10.62 -11.28 -6.19
C SER A 167 9.30 -11.54 -5.47
N PHE A 168 8.61 -10.48 -5.03
CA PHE A 168 7.27 -10.60 -4.45
C PHE A 168 6.28 -11.26 -5.42
N LYS A 169 6.27 -10.83 -6.69
CA LYS A 169 5.37 -11.41 -7.71
C LYS A 169 5.64 -12.89 -7.94
N ILE A 170 6.91 -13.28 -8.07
CA ILE A 170 7.31 -14.67 -8.28
C ILE A 170 6.83 -15.52 -7.10
N LYS A 171 7.16 -15.11 -5.86
CA LYS A 171 6.75 -15.85 -4.66
C LYS A 171 5.24 -15.89 -4.48
N ALA A 172 4.52 -14.82 -4.82
CA ALA A 172 3.07 -14.82 -4.77
C ALA A 172 2.47 -15.84 -5.76
N ALA A 173 2.99 -15.90 -6.99
CA ALA A 173 2.57 -16.87 -7.99
C ALA A 173 2.88 -18.31 -7.56
N GLU A 174 4.06 -18.57 -6.98
CA GLU A 174 4.44 -19.88 -6.42
C GLU A 174 3.47 -20.36 -5.32
N GLN A 175 2.91 -19.41 -4.55
CA GLN A 175 1.92 -19.70 -3.50
C GLN A 175 0.47 -19.76 -4.03
N GLY A 176 0.29 -19.70 -5.35
CA GLY A 176 -1.01 -19.82 -6.02
C GLY A 176 -1.80 -18.51 -6.13
N TRP A 177 -1.23 -17.36 -5.77
CA TRP A 177 -1.90 -16.07 -5.92
C TRP A 177 -1.91 -15.62 -7.38
N ARG A 178 -3.09 -15.21 -7.86
CA ARG A 178 -3.25 -14.65 -9.20
C ARG A 178 -3.02 -13.14 -9.18
N MET A 179 -1.89 -12.73 -9.77
CA MET A 179 -1.47 -11.33 -9.87
C MET A 179 -2.04 -10.61 -11.11
N SER A 180 -2.58 -11.32 -12.11
CA SER A 180 -3.14 -10.69 -13.31
C SER A 180 -4.52 -10.04 -13.09
N GLU A 181 -5.24 -10.48 -12.06
CA GLU A 181 -6.58 -10.04 -11.72
C GLU A 181 -6.63 -9.64 -10.24
N SER A 182 -6.32 -8.38 -9.95
CA SER A 182 -6.38 -7.87 -8.58
C SER A 182 -7.74 -7.21 -8.30
N LEU A 183 -8.30 -7.53 -7.14
CA LEU A 183 -9.54 -6.93 -6.64
C LEU A 183 -9.22 -5.79 -5.65
N LEU A 184 -8.14 -5.04 -5.93
CA LEU A 184 -7.74 -3.89 -5.12
C LEU A 184 -8.71 -2.71 -5.25
N ASN A 185 -9.54 -2.71 -6.30
CA ASN A 185 -10.60 -1.73 -6.55
C ASN A 185 -10.15 -0.27 -6.32
N PRO A 186 -9.10 0.20 -7.05
CA PRO A 186 -8.63 1.57 -6.89
C PRO A 186 -9.71 2.57 -7.28
N GLY A 187 -9.61 3.77 -6.71
CA GLY A 187 -10.39 4.92 -7.15
C GLY A 187 -10.16 5.24 -8.64
N ARG A 188 -11.14 5.93 -9.23
CA ARG A 188 -11.19 6.18 -10.69
C ARG A 188 -10.37 7.39 -11.15
N ALA A 189 -9.86 8.20 -10.22
CA ALA A 189 -9.08 9.38 -10.58
C ALA A 189 -7.77 9.00 -11.28
N ARG A 190 -7.41 9.77 -12.30
CA ARG A 190 -6.17 9.61 -13.07
C ARG A 190 -5.45 10.94 -13.20
N LEU A 191 -4.11 10.87 -13.24
CA LEU A 191 -3.25 11.99 -13.61
C LEU A 191 -3.16 12.02 -15.13
N VAL A 192 -3.86 12.99 -15.70
CA VAL A 192 -3.79 13.30 -17.12
C VAL A 192 -2.61 14.23 -17.33
N SER A 193 -1.70 13.92 -18.25
CA SER A 193 -0.69 14.90 -18.65
C SER A 193 -1.38 16.04 -19.38
N ILE A 194 -1.19 17.27 -18.93
CA ILE A 194 -1.43 18.43 -19.78
C ILE A 194 -0.31 18.38 -20.83
N ALA A 195 -0.68 18.18 -22.08
CA ALA A 195 0.22 18.21 -23.23
C ALA A 195 0.86 19.59 -23.38
#